data_AF-A0A4U0XSR8-F1
#
_entry.id   AF-A0A4U0XSR8-F1
#
_cell.length_a   1.000
_cell.length_b   1.000
_cell.length_c   1.000
_cell.angle_alpha   90.00
_cell.angle_beta   90.00
_cell.angle_gamma   90.00
#
_symmetry.space_group_name_H-M   'P 1'
#
loop_
_entity.id
_entity.type
_entity.pdbx_description
1 polymer ?
#
loop_
_entity_poly.entity_id
_entity_poly.type
_entity_poly.pdbx_seq_one_letter_code
_entity_poly.pdbx_strand_id
1 'polypeptide(L)'
;MTGSNKVLVYHYRHNGSPIIKDGLATIKQEELDQILRDHPTLHSKSKRIPRGVMAVEILQRDLLTPAQATRFDRYPNADANVAGLTLPLYVVLGSAFAGKYAELVILSTKV
;
A
#
# COMPACT_ATOMS: atom_id res chain seq x y z
N MET A 1 -4.87 1.71 -25.81
CA MET A 1 -5.89 1.29 -24.82
C MET A 1 -5.63 2.06 -23.53
N THR A 2 -6.19 3.26 -23.39
CA THR A 2 -6.03 4.13 -22.21
C THR A 2 -7.05 3.72 -21.14
N GLY A 3 -6.88 2.51 -20.59
CA GLY A 3 -7.58 2.14 -19.37
C GLY A 3 -6.95 2.94 -18.24
N SER A 4 -7.72 3.81 -17.57
CA SER A 4 -7.23 4.55 -16.41
C SER A 4 -6.58 3.58 -15.43
N ASN A 5 -5.27 3.73 -15.21
CA ASN A 5 -4.48 2.80 -14.41
C ASN A 5 -4.92 2.92 -12.95
N LYS A 6 -5.74 1.97 -12.49
CA LYS A 6 -6.28 1.94 -11.14
C LYS A 6 -5.36 1.13 -10.24
N VAL A 7 -5.05 1.67 -9.06
CA VAL A 7 -4.17 1.07 -8.08
C VAL A 7 -4.93 0.82 -6.78
N LEU A 8 -4.60 -0.27 -6.09
CA LEU A 8 -5.10 -0.53 -4.74
C LEU A 8 -4.19 0.18 -3.74
N VAL A 9 -4.78 1.01 -2.87
CA VAL A 9 -4.04 1.84 -1.93
C VAL A 9 -4.54 1.61 -0.52
N TYR A 10 -3.63 1.34 0.41
CA TYR A 10 -3.87 1.25 1.84
C TYR A 10 -3.19 2.41 2.57
N HIS A 11 -3.89 3.08 3.48
CA HIS A 11 -3.35 4.16 4.31
C HIS A 11 -3.09 3.65 5.74
N TYR A 12 -1.82 3.41 6.05
CA TYR A 12 -1.39 2.93 7.36
C TYR A 12 -1.40 4.05 8.40
N ARG A 13 -2.06 3.80 9.55
CA ARG A 13 -2.14 4.69 10.73
C ARG A 13 -2.34 6.16 10.35
N HIS A 14 -3.49 6.46 9.74
CA HIS A 14 -3.93 7.83 9.55
C HIS A 14 -4.15 8.49 10.93
N ASN A 15 -3.37 9.52 11.25
CA ASN A 15 -3.52 10.28 12.50
C ASN A 15 -4.74 11.22 12.42
N GLY A 16 -5.95 10.65 12.31
CA GLY A 16 -7.20 11.41 12.11
C GLY A 16 -8.13 10.73 11.11
N SER A 17 -8.63 11.46 10.12
CA SER A 17 -9.44 10.89 9.03
C SER A 17 -8.55 10.29 7.94
N PRO A 18 -8.85 9.09 7.42
CA PRO A 18 -8.07 8.51 6.35
C PRO A 18 -8.29 9.30 5.05
N ILE A 19 -7.20 9.68 4.39
CA ILE A 19 -7.25 10.29 3.04
C ILE A 19 -7.90 9.33 2.03
N ILE A 20 -7.64 8.04 2.20
CA ILE A 20 -8.25 6.97 1.41
C ILE A 20 -9.53 6.52 2.09
N LYS A 21 -10.63 6.42 1.33
CA LYS A 21 -11.90 5.93 1.85
C LYS A 21 -11.72 4.58 2.57
N ASP A 22 -12.24 4.48 3.79
CA ASP A 22 -12.19 3.28 4.65
C ASP A 22 -10.75 2.75 4.91
N GLY A 23 -9.73 3.56 4.66
CA GLY A 23 -8.32 3.17 4.79
C GLY A 23 -7.78 2.24 3.69
N LEU A 24 -8.64 1.65 2.86
CA LEU A 24 -8.28 0.78 1.72
C LEU A 24 -9.22 1.04 0.55
N ALA A 25 -8.71 1.57 -0.55
CA ALA A 25 -9.53 1.81 -1.74
C ALA A 25 -8.76 1.62 -3.04
N THR A 26 -9.52 1.47 -4.12
CA THR A 26 -8.99 1.49 -5.47
C THR A 26 -9.16 2.89 -6.06
N ILE A 27 -8.05 3.57 -6.34
CA ILE A 27 -8.04 4.94 -6.89
C ILE A 27 -7.28 4.99 -8.22
N LYS A 28 -7.35 6.13 -8.92
CA LYS A 28 -6.54 6.36 -10.12
C LYS A 28 -5.10 6.70 -9.74
N GLN A 29 -4.13 6.34 -10.58
CA GLN A 29 -2.74 6.76 -10.39
C GLN A 29 -2.60 8.28 -10.24
N GLU A 30 -3.30 9.06 -11.05
CA GLU A 30 -3.31 10.53 -10.99
C GLU A 30 -3.76 11.07 -9.63
N GLU A 31 -4.73 10.38 -9.00
CA GLU A 31 -5.26 10.73 -7.68
C GLU A 31 -4.24 10.40 -6.57
N LEU A 32 -3.54 9.27 -6.68
CA LEU A 32 -2.43 8.93 -5.81
C LEU A 32 -1.32 9.99 -5.88
N ASP A 33 -0.94 10.40 -7.09
CA ASP A 33 0.09 11.41 -7.30
C ASP A 33 -0.34 12.76 -6.72
N GLN A 34 -1.62 13.10 -6.82
CA GLN A 34 -2.18 14.31 -6.22
C GLN A 34 -2.14 14.25 -4.69
N ILE A 35 -2.54 13.13 -4.07
CA ILE A 35 -2.46 12.93 -2.62
C ILE A 35 -1.03 13.11 -2.11
N LEU A 36 -0.03 12.57 -2.82
CA LEU A 36 1.38 12.71 -2.43
C LEU A 36 1.91 14.15 -2.56
N ARG A 37 1.35 14.95 -3.50
CA ARG A 37 1.65 16.37 -3.62
C ARG A 37 1.03 17.18 -2.49
N ASP A 38 -0.24 16.91 -2.17
CA ASP A 38 -1.01 17.66 -1.17
C ASP A 38 -0.57 17.32 0.27
N HIS A 39 -0.01 16.12 0.48
CA HIS A 39 0.45 15.65 1.77
C HIS A 39 1.95 15.29 1.74
N PRO A 40 2.86 16.28 1.76
CA PRO A 40 4.31 16.05 1.58
C PRO A 40 4.95 15.25 2.72
N THR A 41 4.27 15.13 3.87
CA THR A 41 4.68 14.29 5.00
C THR A 41 4.43 12.80 4.75
N LEU A 42 3.64 12.44 3.73
CA LEU A 42 3.41 11.06 3.34
C LEU A 42 4.43 10.58 2.32
N HIS A 43 4.63 9.28 2.30
CA HIS A 43 5.28 8.57 1.21
C HIS A 43 4.49 7.31 0.87
N SER A 44 4.78 6.77 -0.31
CA SER A 44 4.20 5.52 -0.80
C SER A 44 5.28 4.46 -0.98
N LYS A 45 4.89 3.20 -0.77
CA LYS A 45 5.67 2.02 -1.14
C LYS A 45 4.80 0.96 -1.76
N SER A 46 5.24 0.38 -2.87
CA SER A 46 4.55 -0.73 -3.53
C SER A 46 4.97 -2.07 -2.94
N LYS A 47 3.99 -2.95 -2.75
CA LYS A 47 4.16 -4.34 -2.33
C LYS A 47 3.37 -5.24 -3.25
N ARG A 48 3.98 -6.33 -3.72
CA ARG A 48 3.28 -7.31 -4.55
C ARG A 48 2.23 -8.07 -3.75
N ILE A 49 1.04 -8.22 -4.32
CA ILE A 49 0.00 -9.10 -3.78
C ILE A 49 0.26 -10.52 -4.30
N PRO A 50 0.50 -11.51 -3.42
CA PRO A 50 0.60 -12.90 -3.84
C PRO A 50 -0.69 -13.36 -4.55
N ARG A 51 -0.59 -14.24 -5.55
CA ARG A 51 -1.79 -14.70 -6.27
C ARG A 51 -2.64 -15.58 -5.36
N GLY A 52 -3.96 -15.38 -5.42
CA GLY A 52 -4.94 -16.23 -4.72
C GLY A 52 -5.05 -16.03 -3.21
N VAL A 53 -4.36 -15.03 -2.63
CA VAL A 53 -4.48 -14.74 -1.20
C VAL A 53 -5.63 -13.78 -0.93
N MET A 54 -6.37 -14.03 0.16
CA MET A 54 -7.43 -13.14 0.64
C MET A 54 -6.94 -12.13 1.68
N ALA A 55 -5.73 -12.31 2.19
CA ALA A 55 -5.14 -11.41 3.16
C ALA A 55 -3.67 -11.14 2.83
N VAL A 56 -3.22 -9.93 3.17
CA VAL A 56 -1.82 -9.50 3.02
C VAL A 56 -1.38 -8.88 4.33
N GLU A 57 -0.20 -9.26 4.79
CA GLU A 57 0.44 -8.65 5.95
C GLU A 57 1.20 -7.40 5.51
N ILE A 58 1.20 -6.38 6.37
CA ILE A 58 2.02 -5.19 6.25
C ILE A 58 3.15 -5.35 7.26
N LEU A 59 4.38 -5.23 6.79
CA LEU A 59 5.58 -5.43 7.61
C LEU A 59 6.17 -4.07 7.99
N GLN A 60 6.96 -4.02 9.06
CA GLN A 60 7.64 -2.80 9.50
C GLN A 60 8.46 -2.19 8.34
N ARG A 61 9.20 -3.01 7.59
CA ARG A 61 9.95 -2.57 6.39
C ARG A 61 9.07 -1.94 5.30
N ASP A 62 7.78 -2.25 5.25
CA ASP A 62 6.86 -1.72 4.23
C ASP A 62 6.48 -0.26 4.49
N LEU A 63 6.77 0.25 5.70
CA LEU A 63 6.48 1.61 6.12
C LEU A 63 7.69 2.55 6.02
N LEU A 64 8.85 2.02 5.66
CA LEU A 64 10.11 2.75 5.67
C LEU A 64 10.47 3.26 4.28
N THR A 65 10.99 4.48 4.24
CA THR A 65 11.69 4.99 3.06
C THR A 65 12.93 4.14 2.75
N PRO A 66 13.46 4.14 1.51
CA PRO A 66 14.66 3.37 1.17
C PRO A 66 15.87 3.65 2.08
N ALA A 67 16.08 4.92 2.45
CA ALA A 67 17.16 5.31 3.36
C ALA A 67 16.96 4.75 4.77
N GLN A 68 15.73 4.75 5.28
CA GLN A 68 15.40 4.16 6.59
C GLN A 68 15.50 2.64 6.55
N ALA A 69 15.02 1.99 5.49
CA ALA A 69 15.10 0.54 5.33
C ALA A 69 16.55 0.06 5.50
N THR A 70 17.52 0.65 4.77
CA THR A 70 18.95 0.31 4.91
C THR A 70 19.48 0.47 6.33
N ARG A 71 18.97 1.44 7.09
CA ARG A 71 19.37 1.67 8.49
C ARG A 71 18.77 0.63 9.43
N PHE A 72 17.53 0.23 9.20
CA PHE A 72 16.75 -0.61 10.12
C PHE A 72 16.68 -2.10 9.74
N ASP A 73 17.13 -2.49 8.54
CA ASP A 73 17.12 -3.88 8.05
C ASP A 73 17.92 -4.84 8.94
N ARG A 74 18.87 -4.30 9.72
CA ARG A 74 19.72 -5.07 10.64
C ARG A 74 19.03 -5.43 11.96
N TYR A 75 17.87 -4.85 12.27
CA TYR A 75 17.17 -5.18 13.51
C TYR A 75 16.28 -6.41 13.32
N PRO A 76 16.18 -7.29 14.34
CA PRO A 76 15.42 -8.53 14.25
C PRO A 76 13.91 -8.31 14.03
N ASN A 77 13.41 -7.08 14.25
CA ASN A 77 12.02 -6.70 14.06
C ASN A 77 11.75 -5.97 12.72
N ALA A 78 12.71 -5.93 11.79
CA ALA A 78 12.49 -5.31 10.47
C ALA A 78 11.34 -5.97 9.68
N ASP A 79 11.12 -7.26 9.92
CA ASP A 79 10.07 -8.08 9.30
C ASP A 79 8.88 -8.33 10.23
N ALA A 80 8.77 -7.58 11.33
CA ALA A 80 7.61 -7.68 12.21
C ALA A 80 6.33 -7.26 11.47
N ASN A 81 5.26 -8.04 11.63
CA ASN A 81 3.93 -7.69 11.15
C ASN A 81 3.37 -6.52 11.96
N VAL A 82 2.91 -5.48 11.27
CA VAL A 82 2.32 -4.27 11.85
C VAL A 82 0.82 -4.14 11.58
N ALA A 83 0.30 -4.82 10.55
CA ALA A 83 -1.12 -4.87 10.23
C ALA A 83 -1.44 -6.04 9.28
N GLY A 84 -2.61 -6.66 9.45
CA GLY A 84 -3.19 -7.59 8.48
C GLY A 84 -4.33 -6.93 7.70
N LEU A 85 -4.34 -7.07 6.37
CA LEU A 85 -5.38 -6.52 5.49
C LEU A 85 -6.14 -7.65 4.82
N THR A 86 -7.47 -7.65 4.95
CA THR A 86 -8.33 -8.51 4.14
C THR A 86 -8.60 -7.82 2.81
N LEU A 87 -8.31 -8.50 1.70
CA LEU A 87 -8.51 -7.98 0.37
C LEU A 87 -9.97 -8.15 -0.07
N PRO A 88 -10.58 -7.14 -0.70
CA PRO A 88 -11.88 -7.30 -1.34
C PRO A 88 -11.84 -8.38 -2.42
N LEU A 89 -12.93 -9.14 -2.56
CA LEU A 89 -13.01 -10.27 -3.51
C LEU A 89 -12.66 -9.87 -4.95
N TYR A 90 -13.06 -8.67 -5.39
CA TYR A 90 -12.76 -8.16 -6.73
C TYR A 90 -11.26 -7.92 -6.96
N VAL A 91 -10.48 -7.61 -5.90
CA VAL A 91 -9.02 -7.48 -5.95
C VAL A 91 -8.40 -8.86 -6.14
N VAL A 92 -8.85 -9.85 -5.36
CA VAL A 92 -8.35 -11.23 -5.43
C VAL A 92 -8.56 -11.81 -6.82
N LEU A 93 -9.77 -11.68 -7.36
CA LEU A 93 -10.10 -12.15 -8.72
C LEU A 93 -9.34 -11.37 -9.80
N GLY A 94 -9.22 -10.04 -9.65
CA GLY A 94 -8.46 -9.20 -10.58
C GLY A 94 -6.97 -9.56 -10.64
N SER A 95 -6.37 -9.83 -9.49
CA SER A 95 -4.95 -10.20 -9.36
C SER A 95 -4.67 -11.61 -9.91
N ALA A 96 -5.55 -12.57 -9.61
CA ALA A 96 -5.38 -13.95 -10.04
C ALA A 96 -5.56 -14.14 -11.56
N PHE A 97 -6.54 -13.47 -12.18
CA PHE A 97 -6.95 -13.78 -13.56
C PHE A 97 -6.64 -12.69 -14.59
N ALA A 98 -6.53 -11.42 -14.18
CA ALA A 98 -6.39 -10.30 -15.12
C ALA A 98 -5.08 -9.51 -14.94
N GLY A 99 -4.22 -9.89 -13.98
CA GLY A 99 -3.02 -9.12 -13.62
C GLY A 99 -3.32 -7.71 -13.07
N LYS A 100 -4.60 -7.41 -12.79
CA LYS A 100 -5.04 -6.13 -12.23
C LYS A 100 -4.85 -6.16 -10.72
N TYR A 101 -4.46 -5.05 -10.12
CA TYR A 101 -4.21 -4.98 -8.66
C TYR A 101 -3.16 -5.99 -8.21
N ALA A 102 -2.16 -6.29 -9.05
CA ALA A 102 -1.04 -7.16 -8.69
C ALA A 102 -0.16 -6.56 -7.58
N GLU A 103 -0.30 -5.26 -7.34
CA GLU A 103 0.42 -4.52 -6.32
C GLU A 103 -0.56 -3.77 -5.40
N LEU A 104 -0.19 -3.72 -4.12
CA LEU A 104 -0.75 -2.87 -3.10
C LEU A 104 0.21 -1.70 -2.89
N VAL A 105 -0.29 -0.48 -3.02
CA VAL A 105 0.45 0.72 -2.61
C VAL A 105 0.12 1.03 -1.15
N ILE A 106 1.14 1.18 -0.33
CA ILE A 106 1.02 1.49 1.09
C ILE A 106 1.40 2.96 1.27
N LEU A 107 0.50 3.75 1.83
CA LEU A 107 0.74 5.13 2.26
C LEU A 107 1.04 5.15 3.75
N SER A 108 2.14 5.80 4.12
CA SER A 108 2.53 5.99 5.51
C SER A 108 3.22 7.35 5.71
N THR A 109 3.24 7.82 6.95
CA THR A 109 3.94 9.06 7.32
C THR A 109 5.44 8.82 7.31
N LYS A 110 6.21 9.79 6.78
CA LYS A 110 7.67 9.82 6.88
C LYS A 110 8.04 10.02 8.35
N VAL A 111 8.77 9.05 8.92
CA VAL A 111 9.30 9.11 10.29
C VAL A 111 10.64 9.84 10.34
#